data_AF-A0A959D8J6-F1
#
_entry.id   AF-A0A959D8J6-F1
#
_cell.length_a   1.000
_cell.length_b   1.000
_cell.length_c   1.000
_cell.angle_alpha   90.00
_cell.angle_beta   90.00
_cell.angle_gamma   90.00
#
_symmetry.space_group_name_H-M   'P 1'
#
loop_
_entity.id
_entity.type
_entity.pdbx_description
1 polymer ?
#
loop_
_entity_poly.entity_id
_entity_poly.type
_entity_poly.pdbx_seq_one_letter_code
_entity_poly.pdbx_strand_id
1 'polypeptide(L)'
;MKLISVLTFLLLSIHLTHAQHLQRRGRLGVQLEPVTDSLAQALKLKATHGMIIRQVFPGAAYADAGGQEEDVLLAINGLPANPGTALQEAMQTVREGQPARFTVWRDGKKMELEGAVSPIPYETSATSEVLYGEVPYKGGWLRTIVNKPNVAGPRPAIYFIPGYTCSSVESFSPIHPYKKLLDSLSGLGYAIFRVEKPGVGDNAGTGNCLELGFDNELEAYRAAYDAMQQYDFIDTDNIFVWGHSMGGVYAPIVAAQTQPKGVVVYGITHEVWVEYLLKMVRYQNPLLGHGYAETDRDVRTLYALLYEHYYLGKSSKELYQNPDYQKILDRDFAFDGENQILFRHEDFWRELNAHNLSEAWAGIEGHVLSLFGEADMEAVNDESQKE
;
A
#
# COMPACT_ATOMS: atom_id res chain seq x y z
N MET A 1 -66.70 1.43 10.54
CA MET A 1 -65.97 2.59 9.96
C MET A 1 -64.96 3.07 11.01
N LYS A 2 -63.72 3.37 10.59
CA LYS A 2 -62.48 3.75 11.35
C LYS A 2 -61.46 2.60 11.43
N LEU A 3 -60.62 2.47 10.41
CA LEU A 3 -59.37 3.20 10.06
C LEU A 3 -58.16 2.36 10.51
N ILE A 4 -57.69 1.52 9.58
CA ILE A 4 -56.41 0.81 9.66
C ILE A 4 -55.35 1.82 9.19
N SER A 5 -54.43 2.18 10.07
CA SER A 5 -53.30 3.05 9.76
C SER A 5 -52.24 2.22 9.04
N VAL A 6 -52.13 2.39 7.72
CA VAL A 6 -51.05 1.83 6.91
C VAL A 6 -49.83 2.72 7.11
N LEU A 7 -48.85 2.24 7.88
CA LEU A 7 -47.55 2.88 8.02
C LEU A 7 -46.79 2.64 6.70
N THR A 8 -46.67 3.69 5.88
CA THR A 8 -45.92 3.63 4.63
C THR A 8 -44.45 3.80 4.97
N PHE A 9 -43.65 2.74 4.85
CA PHE A 9 -42.19 2.84 4.92
C PHE A 9 -41.72 3.60 3.69
N LEU A 10 -41.25 4.84 3.90
CA LEU A 10 -40.55 5.60 2.87
C LEU A 10 -39.16 4.97 2.71
N LEU A 11 -38.99 4.11 1.71
CA LEU A 11 -37.67 3.71 1.22
C LEU A 11 -37.04 4.97 0.59
N LEU A 12 -36.20 5.66 1.37
CA LEU A 12 -35.33 6.69 0.83
C LEU A 12 -34.29 5.97 -0.03
N SER A 13 -34.51 5.91 -1.34
CA SER A 13 -33.46 5.58 -2.29
C SER A 13 -32.43 6.71 -2.22
N ILE A 14 -31.35 6.47 -1.45
CA ILE A 14 -30.17 7.32 -1.45
C ILE A 14 -29.57 7.20 -2.84
N HIS A 15 -29.85 8.16 -3.71
CA HIS A 15 -28.99 8.41 -4.85
C HIS A 15 -27.66 8.89 -4.27
N LEU A 16 -26.68 7.98 -4.17
CA LEU A 16 -25.29 8.33 -3.91
C LEU A 16 -24.86 9.26 -5.05
N THR A 17 -24.93 10.56 -4.81
CA THR A 17 -24.11 11.51 -5.58
C THR A 17 -22.67 11.15 -5.23
N HIS A 18 -21.95 10.52 -6.16
CA HIS A 18 -20.58 10.03 -5.99
C HIS A 18 -19.54 11.17 -5.93
N ALA A 19 -19.92 12.32 -5.37
CA ALA A 19 -18.99 13.39 -5.12
C ALA A 19 -18.22 13.04 -3.84
N GLN A 20 -16.98 12.59 -4.01
CA GLN A 20 -16.02 12.39 -2.93
C GLN A 20 -15.88 13.70 -2.13
N HIS A 21 -15.96 13.62 -0.80
CA HIS A 21 -15.74 14.75 0.10
C HIS A 21 -14.26 14.93 0.46
N LEU A 22 -13.43 13.94 0.13
CA LEU A 22 -11.99 13.96 0.39
C LEU A 22 -11.26 15.01 -0.46
N GLN A 23 -10.37 15.74 0.19
CA GLN A 23 -9.52 16.74 -0.43
C GLN A 23 -8.34 16.08 -1.16
N ARG A 24 -8.11 16.46 -2.42
CA ARG A 24 -7.04 15.88 -3.23
C ARG A 24 -5.67 16.17 -2.62
N ARG A 25 -4.80 15.16 -2.63
CA ARG A 25 -3.38 15.36 -2.39
C ARG A 25 -2.78 16.27 -3.44
N GLY A 26 -1.83 17.06 -2.99
CA GLY A 26 -1.06 17.93 -3.84
C GLY A 26 0.14 17.24 -4.46
N ARG A 27 0.49 17.65 -5.68
CA ARG A 27 1.71 17.23 -6.34
C ARG A 27 2.88 18.09 -5.88
N LEU A 28 3.82 17.48 -5.15
CA LEU A 28 5.09 18.13 -4.80
C LEU A 28 5.95 18.37 -6.05
N GLY A 29 6.05 17.34 -6.90
CA GLY A 29 6.78 17.39 -8.17
C GLY A 29 8.28 17.31 -8.02
N VAL A 30 8.77 16.34 -7.24
CA VAL A 30 10.20 16.13 -7.02
C VAL A 30 10.54 14.65 -6.97
N GLN A 31 11.79 14.30 -7.29
CA GLN A 31 12.39 13.03 -6.95
C GLN A 31 13.26 13.21 -5.70
N LEU A 32 13.01 12.41 -4.67
CA LEU A 32 13.66 12.49 -3.36
C LEU A 32 14.59 11.29 -3.15
N GLU A 33 15.73 11.53 -2.54
CA GLU A 33 16.59 10.48 -2.00
C GLU A 33 16.97 10.80 -0.54
N PRO A 34 17.12 9.81 0.34
CA PRO A 34 17.65 10.02 1.68
C PRO A 34 19.04 10.67 1.63
N VAL A 35 19.29 11.62 2.53
CA VAL A 35 20.64 12.15 2.73
C VAL A 35 21.50 11.12 3.46
N THR A 36 22.65 10.76 2.88
CA THR A 36 23.65 9.90 3.54
C THR A 36 24.59 10.70 4.44
N ASP A 37 25.28 10.03 5.37
CA ASP A 37 26.30 10.67 6.23
C ASP A 37 27.38 11.38 5.42
N SER A 38 27.86 10.74 4.35
CA SER A 38 28.86 11.31 3.45
C SER A 38 28.35 12.58 2.75
N LEU A 39 27.10 12.57 2.31
CA LEU A 39 26.46 13.72 1.68
C LEU A 39 26.21 14.85 2.70
N ALA A 40 25.76 14.52 3.91
CA ALA A 40 25.56 15.50 4.97
C ALA A 40 26.86 16.24 5.32
N GLN A 41 27.97 15.51 5.44
CA GLN A 41 29.30 16.10 5.66
C GLN A 41 29.73 17.00 4.50
N ALA A 42 29.57 16.54 3.25
CA ALA A 42 29.92 17.33 2.06
C ALA A 42 29.12 18.63 1.97
N LEU A 43 27.83 18.60 2.32
CA LEU A 43 26.93 19.75 2.32
C LEU A 43 27.01 20.63 3.57
N LYS A 44 27.91 20.28 4.52
CA LYS A 44 28.06 20.94 5.84
C LYS A 44 26.74 21.05 6.60
N LEU A 45 25.87 20.07 6.42
CA LEU A 45 24.63 19.95 7.17
C LEU A 45 24.98 19.66 8.64
N LYS A 46 24.34 20.38 9.57
CA LYS A 46 24.57 20.18 11.01
C LYS A 46 24.06 18.82 11.52
N ALA A 47 23.19 18.16 10.76
CA ALA A 47 22.61 16.87 11.10
C ALA A 47 22.32 16.05 9.84
N THR A 48 22.35 14.73 9.95
CA THR A 48 22.07 13.72 8.91
C THR A 48 20.57 13.49 8.76
N HIS A 49 19.84 14.56 8.44
CA HIS A 49 18.37 14.54 8.36
C HIS A 49 17.91 15.27 7.09
N GLY A 50 16.82 14.79 6.49
CA GLY A 50 16.24 15.34 5.27
C GLY A 50 16.36 14.42 4.04
N MET A 51 15.74 14.89 2.96
CA MET A 51 15.77 14.26 1.64
C MET A 51 16.46 15.20 0.64
N ILE A 52 17.44 14.72 -0.11
CA ILE A 52 18.00 15.48 -1.23
C ILE A 52 17.06 15.43 -2.44
N ILE A 53 16.88 16.57 -3.09
CA ILE A 53 16.10 16.72 -4.31
C ILE A 53 16.98 16.37 -5.50
N ARG A 54 16.68 15.28 -6.18
CA ARG A 54 17.42 14.83 -7.38
C ARG A 54 16.86 15.38 -8.68
N GLN A 55 15.57 15.61 -8.70
CA GLN A 55 14.89 16.12 -9.88
C GLN A 55 13.73 17.00 -9.44
N VAL A 56 13.53 18.11 -10.16
CA VAL A 56 12.37 18.99 -10.00
C VAL A 56 11.53 18.92 -11.27
N PHE A 57 10.25 18.57 -11.13
CA PHE A 57 9.30 18.52 -12.24
C PHE A 57 8.63 19.88 -12.44
N PRO A 58 8.72 20.49 -13.64
CA PRO A 58 8.07 21.77 -13.92
C PRO A 58 6.55 21.74 -13.71
N GLY A 59 5.98 22.88 -13.28
CA GLY A 59 4.54 23.04 -13.07
C GLY A 59 4.00 22.27 -11.86
N ALA A 60 4.79 22.19 -10.80
CA ALA A 60 4.43 21.54 -9.54
C ALA A 60 4.88 22.39 -8.35
N ALA A 61 4.33 22.09 -7.17
CA ALA A 61 4.43 22.98 -6.01
C ALA A 61 5.87 23.38 -5.64
N TYR A 62 6.81 22.44 -5.72
CA TYR A 62 8.21 22.73 -5.37
C TYR A 62 8.91 23.63 -6.39
N ALA A 63 8.66 23.41 -7.69
CA ALA A 63 9.20 24.24 -8.76
C ALA A 63 8.65 25.67 -8.68
N ASP A 64 7.33 25.79 -8.47
CA ASP A 64 6.63 27.08 -8.35
C ASP A 64 7.09 27.87 -7.12
N ALA A 65 7.56 27.18 -6.08
CA ALA A 65 8.19 27.77 -4.90
C ALA A 65 9.63 28.27 -5.13
N GLY A 66 10.21 28.07 -6.32
CA GLY A 66 11.62 28.36 -6.62
C GLY A 66 12.60 27.31 -6.08
N GLY A 67 12.10 26.09 -5.83
CA GLY A 67 12.91 24.92 -5.47
C GLY A 67 13.87 24.51 -6.58
N GLN A 68 15.01 23.93 -6.21
CA GLN A 68 16.08 23.56 -7.12
C GLN A 68 16.55 22.12 -6.86
N GLU A 69 17.18 21.51 -7.86
CA GLU A 69 17.93 20.28 -7.65
C GLU A 69 19.07 20.52 -6.65
N GLU A 70 19.48 19.47 -5.94
CA GLU A 70 20.50 19.50 -4.88
C GLU A 70 20.09 20.23 -3.58
N ASP A 71 18.91 20.86 -3.54
CA ASP A 71 18.30 21.25 -2.28
C ASP A 71 18.14 20.04 -1.36
N VAL A 72 18.42 20.24 -0.07
CA VAL A 72 18.04 19.25 0.95
C VAL A 72 16.76 19.70 1.62
N LEU A 73 15.68 18.98 1.36
CA LEU A 73 14.37 19.16 1.97
C LEU A 73 14.42 18.68 3.43
N LEU A 74 14.23 19.60 4.36
CA LEU A 74 14.27 19.35 5.80
C LEU A 74 12.88 19.23 6.41
N ALA A 75 11.90 19.98 5.91
CA ALA A 75 10.53 19.93 6.38
C ALA A 75 9.52 20.33 5.31
N ILE A 76 8.30 19.81 5.41
CA ILE A 76 7.12 20.21 4.62
C ILE A 76 6.04 20.65 5.60
N ASN A 77 5.51 21.86 5.42
CA ASN A 77 4.49 22.46 6.30
C ASN A 77 4.87 22.42 7.80
N GLY A 78 6.17 22.52 8.10
CA GLY A 78 6.70 22.45 9.46
C GLY A 78 6.91 21.04 10.02
N LEU A 79 6.51 19.98 9.30
CA LEU A 79 6.77 18.60 9.69
C LEU A 79 8.11 18.10 9.10
N PRO A 80 8.94 17.36 9.86
CA PRO A 80 10.22 16.84 9.37
C PRO A 80 10.07 15.98 8.11
N ALA A 81 10.91 16.22 7.11
CA ALA A 81 10.96 15.44 5.89
C ALA A 81 12.10 14.40 5.95
N ASN A 82 12.05 13.52 6.95
CA ASN A 82 13.02 12.41 7.10
C ASN A 82 12.49 11.13 6.44
N PRO A 83 13.37 10.24 5.95
CA PRO A 83 12.94 8.95 5.39
C PRO A 83 11.93 8.19 6.29
N GLY A 84 11.04 7.42 5.68
CA GLY A 84 10.02 6.63 6.39
C GLY A 84 8.80 7.45 6.81
N THR A 85 8.31 7.20 8.03
CA THR A 85 7.06 7.76 8.56
C THR A 85 7.00 9.28 8.55
N ALA A 86 8.06 9.97 8.94
CA ALA A 86 8.09 11.44 9.00
C ALA A 86 7.83 12.08 7.63
N LEU A 87 8.49 11.62 6.57
CA LEU A 87 8.25 12.09 5.21
C LEU A 87 6.82 11.78 4.76
N GLN A 88 6.29 10.59 5.06
CA GLN A 88 4.94 10.24 4.67
C GLN A 88 3.90 11.16 5.33
N GLU A 89 4.04 11.45 6.63
CA GLU A 89 3.20 12.40 7.36
C GLU A 89 3.33 13.82 6.81
N ALA A 90 4.56 14.27 6.57
CA ALA A 90 4.83 15.57 5.96
C ALA A 90 4.14 15.68 4.59
N MET A 91 4.24 14.65 3.75
CA MET A 91 3.58 14.58 2.45
C MET A 91 2.04 14.54 2.54
N GLN A 92 1.46 13.96 3.59
CA GLN A 92 0.00 13.95 3.81
C GLN A 92 -0.57 15.35 4.06
N THR A 93 0.25 16.31 4.49
CA THR A 93 -0.19 17.71 4.70
C THR A 93 -0.27 18.53 3.41
N VAL A 94 0.31 18.03 2.31
CA VAL A 94 0.30 18.74 1.02
C VAL A 94 -1.03 18.47 0.33
N ARG A 95 -1.95 19.42 0.42
CA ARG A 95 -3.31 19.32 -0.09
C ARG A 95 -3.64 20.43 -1.08
N GLU A 96 -4.51 20.13 -2.03
CA GLU A 96 -4.97 21.11 -3.01
C GLU A 96 -5.59 22.35 -2.34
N GLY A 97 -5.45 23.52 -2.96
CA GLY A 97 -6.04 24.77 -2.46
C GLY A 97 -5.34 25.37 -1.23
N GLN A 98 -4.30 24.73 -0.71
CA GLN A 98 -3.46 25.26 0.36
C GLN A 98 -2.02 25.44 -0.14
N PRO A 99 -1.30 26.51 0.21
CA PRO A 99 0.11 26.62 -0.11
C PRO A 99 0.91 25.57 0.67
N ALA A 100 1.95 25.03 0.05
CA ALA A 100 2.91 24.17 0.73
C ALA A 100 4.17 24.96 1.05
N ARG A 101 4.62 24.86 2.31
CA ARG A 101 5.87 25.46 2.78
C ARG A 101 6.96 24.41 2.83
N PHE A 102 8.12 24.73 2.29
CA PHE A 102 9.27 23.86 2.27
C PHE A 102 10.41 24.52 3.02
N THR A 103 10.89 23.85 4.04
CA THR A 103 12.14 24.21 4.69
C THR A 103 13.26 23.45 3.99
N VAL A 104 14.20 24.18 3.38
CA VAL A 104 15.29 23.58 2.61
C VAL A 104 16.66 24.06 3.08
N TRP A 105 17.69 23.27 2.80
CA TRP A 105 19.08 23.68 2.92
C TRP A 105 19.70 23.80 1.54
N ARG A 106 20.21 24.99 1.23
CA ARG A 106 20.85 25.36 -0.03
C ARG A 106 22.08 26.18 0.26
N ASP A 107 23.22 25.85 -0.36
CA ASP A 107 24.48 26.62 -0.25
C ASP A 107 24.90 26.95 1.19
N GLY A 108 24.72 26.00 2.11
CA GLY A 108 25.12 26.17 3.51
C GLY A 108 24.16 27.02 4.36
N LYS A 109 22.96 27.33 3.85
CA LYS A 109 21.95 28.14 4.54
C LYS A 109 20.59 27.46 4.53
N LYS A 110 19.84 27.66 5.62
CA LYS A 110 18.44 27.28 5.73
C LYS A 110 17.58 28.33 5.02
N MET A 111 16.65 27.88 4.18
CA MET A 111 15.70 28.72 3.44
C MET A 111 14.28 28.20 3.64
N GLU A 112 13.30 29.11 3.56
CA GLU A 112 11.89 28.76 3.52
C GLU A 112 11.36 29.13 2.13
N LEU A 113 10.73 28.17 1.47
CA LEU A 113 10.08 28.33 0.18
C LEU A 113 8.58 28.10 0.36
N GLU A 114 7.75 28.78 -0.42
CA GLU A 114 6.30 28.58 -0.43
C GLU A 114 5.80 28.50 -1.86
N GLY A 115 5.03 27.47 -2.17
CA GLY A 115 4.51 27.22 -3.51
C GLY A 115 3.03 26.89 -3.50
N ALA A 116 2.34 27.27 -4.58
CA ALA A 116 0.95 26.88 -4.80
C ALA A 116 0.86 25.37 -5.08
N VAL A 117 -0.12 24.70 -4.47
CA VAL A 117 -0.28 23.26 -4.62
C VAL A 117 -1.35 22.96 -5.65
N SER A 118 -0.94 22.33 -6.75
CA SER A 118 -1.85 21.73 -7.72
C SER A 118 -2.25 20.32 -7.28
N PRO A 119 -3.53 19.92 -7.43
CA PRO A 119 -3.96 18.56 -7.12
C PRO A 119 -3.28 17.54 -8.03
N ILE A 120 -3.11 16.32 -7.51
CA ILE A 120 -2.82 15.16 -8.35
C ILE A 120 -4.00 14.99 -9.32
N PRO A 121 -3.78 14.99 -10.65
CA PRO A 121 -4.85 14.81 -11.62
C PRO A 121 -5.61 13.51 -11.40
N TYR A 122 -6.92 13.53 -11.65
CA TYR A 122 -7.71 12.31 -11.66
C TYR A 122 -7.24 11.40 -12.80
N GLU A 123 -7.25 10.09 -12.54
CA GLU A 123 -6.93 9.07 -13.53
C GLU A 123 -7.96 9.10 -14.67
N THR A 124 -7.47 9.01 -15.90
CA THR A 124 -8.32 8.87 -17.09
C THR A 124 -8.10 7.50 -17.73
N SER A 125 -9.16 6.92 -18.27
CA SER A 125 -9.10 5.65 -18.99
C SER A 125 -9.66 5.81 -20.41
N ALA A 126 -9.06 5.10 -21.36
CA ALA A 126 -9.57 5.03 -22.73
C ALA A 126 -10.73 4.03 -22.88
N THR A 127 -10.89 3.11 -21.92
CA THR A 127 -11.84 1.99 -22.00
C THR A 127 -12.96 2.06 -20.97
N SER A 128 -12.88 2.96 -20.00
CA SER A 128 -13.81 3.06 -18.88
C SER A 128 -13.96 4.49 -18.37
N GLU A 129 -15.09 4.75 -17.71
CA GLU A 129 -15.27 5.90 -16.83
C GLU A 129 -14.56 5.60 -15.50
N VAL A 130 -13.73 6.52 -15.01
CA VAL A 130 -13.04 6.37 -13.72
C VAL A 130 -13.81 7.17 -12.66
N LEU A 131 -14.39 6.44 -11.71
CA LEU A 131 -15.15 7.00 -10.59
C LEU A 131 -14.27 7.02 -9.34
N TYR A 132 -14.28 8.14 -8.64
CA TYR A 132 -13.64 8.28 -7.34
C TYR A 132 -14.73 8.34 -6.26
N GLY A 133 -14.61 7.48 -5.26
CA GLY A 133 -15.58 7.37 -4.17
C GLY A 133 -14.90 7.29 -2.82
N GLU A 134 -15.70 7.04 -1.78
CA GLU A 134 -15.22 6.90 -0.42
C GLU A 134 -16.01 5.86 0.39
N VAL A 135 -15.34 5.25 1.37
CA VAL A 135 -15.90 4.22 2.25
C VAL A 135 -15.59 4.60 3.71
N PRO A 136 -16.60 4.64 4.60
CA PRO A 136 -16.37 4.88 6.02
C PRO A 136 -15.44 3.82 6.62
N TYR A 137 -14.46 4.24 7.41
CA TYR A 137 -13.50 3.34 8.06
C TYR A 137 -12.94 3.97 9.34
N LYS A 138 -13.21 3.34 10.49
CA LYS A 138 -12.71 3.74 11.82
C LYS A 138 -12.79 5.24 12.14
N GLY A 139 -13.92 5.88 11.78
CA GLY A 139 -14.15 7.31 12.00
C GLY A 139 -13.52 8.23 10.94
N GLY A 140 -12.81 7.66 9.96
CA GLY A 140 -12.34 8.30 8.76
C GLY A 140 -12.97 7.72 7.49
N TRP A 141 -12.29 7.95 6.37
CA TRP A 141 -12.77 7.64 5.03
C TRP A 141 -11.63 7.12 4.15
N LEU A 142 -11.84 5.93 3.58
CA LEU A 142 -10.98 5.34 2.56
C LEU A 142 -11.44 5.82 1.19
N ARG A 143 -10.52 6.20 0.31
CA ARG A 143 -10.78 6.51 -1.09
C ARG A 143 -10.88 5.23 -1.90
N THR A 144 -11.89 5.17 -2.76
CA THR A 144 -12.05 4.12 -3.77
C THR A 144 -11.86 4.69 -5.16
N ILE A 145 -11.36 3.85 -6.07
CA ILE A 145 -11.14 4.18 -7.48
C ILE A 145 -11.72 3.05 -8.30
N VAL A 146 -12.76 3.35 -9.09
CA VAL A 146 -13.56 2.36 -9.81
C VAL A 146 -13.51 2.64 -11.30
N ASN A 147 -13.02 1.68 -12.09
CA ASN A 147 -13.13 1.72 -13.54
C ASN A 147 -14.46 1.09 -13.94
N LYS A 148 -15.46 1.92 -14.23
CA LYS A 148 -16.76 1.51 -14.74
C LYS A 148 -16.67 1.33 -16.26
N PRO A 149 -16.93 0.12 -16.80
CA PRO A 149 -16.90 -0.12 -18.24
C PRO A 149 -17.96 0.71 -18.96
N ASN A 150 -17.63 1.18 -20.17
CA ASN A 150 -18.57 1.91 -21.04
C ASN A 150 -19.58 0.98 -21.73
N VAL A 151 -20.19 0.07 -20.96
CA VAL A 151 -21.16 -0.93 -21.42
C VAL A 151 -22.37 -0.87 -20.51
N ALA A 152 -23.58 -0.96 -21.09
CA ALA A 152 -24.82 -0.89 -20.32
C ALA A 152 -25.06 -2.14 -19.46
N GLY A 153 -25.68 -1.92 -18.30
CA GLY A 153 -26.10 -2.96 -17.35
C GLY A 153 -24.99 -3.44 -16.41
N PRO A 154 -25.34 -4.30 -15.43
CA PRO A 154 -24.38 -4.89 -14.50
C PRO A 154 -23.26 -5.66 -15.21
N ARG A 155 -22.03 -5.53 -14.71
CA ARG A 155 -20.82 -6.13 -15.28
C ARG A 155 -20.09 -6.97 -14.22
N PRO A 156 -19.42 -8.07 -14.62
CA PRO A 156 -18.54 -8.80 -13.72
C PRO A 156 -17.46 -7.86 -13.19
N ALA A 157 -17.06 -8.05 -11.93
CA ALA A 157 -16.19 -7.14 -11.22
C ALA A 157 -14.88 -7.82 -10.78
N ILE A 158 -13.79 -7.06 -10.84
CA ILE A 158 -12.50 -7.40 -10.26
C ILE A 158 -12.29 -6.50 -9.04
N TYR A 159 -12.24 -7.09 -7.85
CA TYR A 159 -11.78 -6.42 -6.65
C TYR A 159 -10.26 -6.58 -6.54
N PHE A 160 -9.51 -5.52 -6.81
CA PHE A 160 -8.06 -5.57 -6.93
C PHE A 160 -7.36 -5.17 -5.62
N ILE A 161 -6.50 -6.06 -5.11
CA ILE A 161 -5.68 -5.84 -3.92
C ILE A 161 -4.19 -5.80 -4.31
N PRO A 162 -3.50 -4.65 -4.13
CA PRO A 162 -2.09 -4.49 -4.49
C PRO A 162 -1.13 -5.19 -3.50
N GLY A 163 0.17 -5.17 -3.81
CA GLY A 163 1.23 -5.57 -2.86
C GLY A 163 1.35 -4.65 -1.62
N TYR A 164 2.26 -4.96 -0.71
CA TYR A 164 2.30 -4.37 0.65
C TYR A 164 2.68 -2.89 0.72
N THR A 165 3.31 -2.34 -0.32
CA THR A 165 3.84 -0.98 -0.31
C THR A 165 2.76 0.06 -0.04
N CYS A 166 3.06 1.03 0.82
CA CYS A 166 2.21 2.15 1.20
C CYS A 166 2.19 3.28 0.14
N SER A 167 1.91 2.89 -1.10
CA SER A 167 1.86 3.75 -2.29
C SER A 167 0.44 3.78 -2.86
N SER A 168 0.08 4.92 -3.46
CA SER A 168 -1.24 5.07 -4.05
C SER A 168 -1.49 4.07 -5.18
N VAL A 169 -2.72 3.59 -5.28
CA VAL A 169 -3.19 2.74 -6.38
C VAL A 169 -3.80 3.53 -7.54
N GLU A 170 -3.54 4.85 -7.58
CA GLU A 170 -3.92 5.75 -8.66
C GLU A 170 -2.74 6.08 -9.58
N SER A 171 -3.02 6.49 -10.83
CA SER A 171 -2.04 7.15 -11.70
C SER A 171 -0.75 6.36 -11.97
N PHE A 172 -0.85 5.03 -12.06
CA PHE A 172 0.28 4.20 -12.48
C PHE A 172 0.81 4.64 -13.86
N SER A 173 2.13 4.61 -14.02
CA SER A 173 2.77 4.84 -15.33
C SER A 173 2.24 3.86 -16.39
N PRO A 174 2.12 4.25 -17.68
CA PRO A 174 1.64 3.36 -18.74
C PRO A 174 2.43 2.06 -18.91
N ILE A 175 3.70 2.03 -18.51
CA ILE A 175 4.53 0.82 -18.57
C ILE A 175 4.39 -0.07 -17.33
N HIS A 176 3.74 0.43 -16.26
CA HIS A 176 3.59 -0.28 -15.00
C HIS A 176 2.73 -1.54 -15.19
N PRO A 177 3.14 -2.72 -14.66
CA PRO A 177 2.39 -3.97 -14.84
C PRO A 177 0.93 -3.89 -14.38
N TYR A 178 0.66 -3.28 -13.22
CA TYR A 178 -0.72 -3.05 -12.77
C TYR A 178 -1.53 -2.22 -13.76
N LYS A 179 -0.97 -1.15 -14.34
CA LYS A 179 -1.71 -0.33 -15.31
C LYS A 179 -2.16 -1.17 -16.50
N LYS A 180 -1.23 -1.96 -17.07
CA LYS A 180 -1.50 -2.84 -18.21
C LYS A 180 -2.57 -3.88 -17.88
N LEU A 181 -2.50 -4.50 -16.70
CA LEU A 181 -3.47 -5.48 -16.24
C LEU A 181 -4.86 -4.86 -16.08
N LEU A 182 -4.97 -3.78 -15.32
CA LEU A 182 -6.24 -3.13 -15.00
C LEU A 182 -6.92 -2.58 -16.27
N ASP A 183 -6.15 -1.96 -17.18
CA ASP A 183 -6.65 -1.49 -18.47
C ASP A 183 -7.15 -2.63 -19.35
N SER A 184 -6.43 -3.75 -19.38
CA SER A 184 -6.80 -4.92 -20.18
C SER A 184 -8.09 -5.55 -19.66
N LEU A 185 -8.22 -5.74 -18.34
CA LEU A 185 -9.43 -6.27 -17.72
C LEU A 185 -10.61 -5.31 -17.93
N SER A 186 -10.39 -4.01 -17.76
CA SER A 186 -11.41 -2.99 -18.01
C SER A 186 -11.84 -2.97 -19.49
N GLY A 187 -10.89 -3.10 -20.42
CA GLY A 187 -11.15 -3.21 -21.86
C GLY A 187 -11.92 -4.47 -22.27
N LEU A 188 -11.82 -5.55 -21.50
CA LEU A 188 -12.65 -6.75 -21.64
C LEU A 188 -14.05 -6.58 -21.05
N GLY A 189 -14.34 -5.43 -20.45
CA GLY A 189 -15.66 -5.07 -19.92
C GLY A 189 -15.89 -5.49 -18.47
N TYR A 190 -14.84 -5.74 -17.69
CA TYR A 190 -14.92 -5.90 -16.24
C TYR A 190 -14.92 -4.55 -15.53
N ALA A 191 -15.79 -4.40 -14.53
CA ALA A 191 -15.65 -3.31 -13.57
C ALA A 191 -14.44 -3.58 -12.68
N ILE A 192 -13.58 -2.59 -12.48
CA ILE A 192 -12.38 -2.76 -11.65
C ILE A 192 -12.53 -1.88 -10.42
N PHE A 193 -12.48 -2.48 -9.24
CA PHE A 193 -12.61 -1.77 -7.98
C PHE A 193 -11.29 -1.81 -7.22
N ARG A 194 -10.80 -0.63 -6.84
CA ARG A 194 -9.60 -0.44 -6.03
C ARG A 194 -9.95 0.39 -4.80
N VAL A 195 -9.28 0.11 -3.68
CA VAL A 195 -9.29 0.95 -2.49
C VAL A 195 -7.86 1.33 -2.12
N GLU A 196 -7.68 2.57 -1.66
CA GLU A 196 -6.42 2.99 -1.05
C GLU A 196 -6.22 2.38 0.33
N LYS A 197 -5.00 1.91 0.63
CA LYS A 197 -4.65 1.49 1.99
C LYS A 197 -4.85 2.65 2.98
N PRO A 198 -5.26 2.39 4.24
CA PRO A 198 -5.34 3.41 5.28
C PRO A 198 -4.07 4.30 5.31
N GLY A 199 -4.22 5.62 5.27
CA GLY A 199 -3.12 6.59 5.28
C GLY A 199 -2.49 6.89 3.91
N VAL A 200 -2.97 6.27 2.85
CA VAL A 200 -2.51 6.49 1.47
C VAL A 200 -3.52 7.33 0.68
N GLY A 201 -3.05 8.04 -0.36
CA GLY A 201 -3.93 8.81 -1.25
C GLY A 201 -4.77 9.85 -0.50
N ASP A 202 -5.97 10.14 -0.98
CA ASP A 202 -6.81 11.16 -0.35
C ASP A 202 -7.53 10.67 0.91
N ASN A 203 -7.19 9.51 1.47
CA ASN A 203 -7.78 9.02 2.70
C ASN A 203 -7.73 10.09 3.79
N ALA A 204 -8.81 10.18 4.57
CA ALA A 204 -8.96 11.16 5.63
C ALA A 204 -9.24 10.45 6.95
N GLY A 205 -8.44 10.72 7.99
CA GLY A 205 -8.68 10.18 9.33
C GLY A 205 -8.49 8.67 9.49
N THR A 206 -7.70 8.03 8.62
CA THR A 206 -7.49 6.57 8.64
C THR A 206 -6.12 6.15 9.20
N GLY A 207 -5.37 7.06 9.84
CA GLY A 207 -4.03 6.80 10.37
C GLY A 207 -2.90 6.85 9.32
N ASN A 208 -1.78 6.22 9.64
CA ASN A 208 -0.56 6.18 8.84
C ASN A 208 -0.30 4.73 8.39
N CYS A 209 -0.14 4.50 7.08
CA CYS A 209 0.04 3.16 6.51
C CYS A 209 1.30 2.44 7.02
N LEU A 210 2.40 3.18 7.23
CA LEU A 210 3.66 2.60 7.71
C LEU A 210 3.56 2.15 9.17
N GLU A 211 2.70 2.80 9.96
CA GLU A 211 2.48 2.50 11.39
C GLU A 211 1.31 1.51 11.63
N LEU A 212 0.63 1.07 10.56
CA LEU A 212 -0.59 0.28 10.68
C LEU A 212 -0.30 -1.22 10.63
N GLY A 213 -0.90 -1.97 11.56
CA GLY A 213 -0.94 -3.43 11.57
C GLY A 213 -1.72 -4.04 10.40
N PHE A 214 -1.49 -5.33 10.15
CA PHE A 214 -2.08 -6.12 9.06
C PHE A 214 -3.60 -6.22 9.20
N ASP A 215 -4.12 -6.39 10.42
CA ASP A 215 -5.55 -6.60 10.68
C ASP A 215 -6.37 -5.35 10.36
N ASN A 216 -5.82 -4.18 10.70
CA ASN A 216 -6.44 -2.91 10.35
C ASN A 216 -6.51 -2.74 8.82
N GLU A 217 -5.46 -3.13 8.09
CA GLU A 217 -5.45 -3.07 6.63
C GLU A 217 -6.44 -4.09 6.02
N LEU A 218 -6.50 -5.30 6.58
CA LEU A 218 -7.47 -6.33 6.19
C LEU A 218 -8.92 -5.84 6.36
N GLU A 219 -9.24 -5.18 7.48
CA GLU A 219 -10.56 -4.58 7.72
C GLU A 219 -10.91 -3.52 6.67
N ALA A 220 -9.92 -2.72 6.23
CA ALA A 220 -10.13 -1.74 5.17
C ALA A 220 -10.49 -2.42 3.84
N TYR A 221 -9.82 -3.53 3.51
CA TYR A 221 -10.15 -4.30 2.31
C TYR A 221 -11.54 -4.97 2.40
N ARG A 222 -11.97 -5.40 3.58
CA ARG A 222 -13.32 -5.96 3.78
C ARG A 222 -14.40 -4.89 3.62
N ALA A 223 -14.22 -3.72 4.24
CA ALA A 223 -15.15 -2.60 4.11
C ALA A 223 -15.31 -2.14 2.65
N ALA A 224 -14.20 -2.12 1.90
CA ALA A 224 -14.20 -1.79 0.48
C ALA A 224 -14.92 -2.83 -0.39
N TYR A 225 -14.77 -4.12 -0.10
CA TYR A 225 -15.51 -5.18 -0.77
C TYR A 225 -17.03 -5.02 -0.58
N ASP A 226 -17.48 -4.75 0.64
CA ASP A 226 -18.90 -4.54 0.94
C ASP A 226 -19.46 -3.29 0.23
N ALA A 227 -18.67 -2.21 0.19
CA ALA A 227 -19.05 -0.98 -0.50
C ALA A 227 -19.15 -1.16 -2.03
N MET A 228 -18.27 -1.96 -2.64
CA MET A 228 -18.30 -2.25 -4.07
C MET A 228 -19.65 -2.83 -4.51
N GLN A 229 -20.25 -3.70 -3.70
CA GLN A 229 -21.52 -4.36 -4.03
C GLN A 229 -22.72 -3.39 -4.12
N GLN A 230 -22.57 -2.15 -3.66
CA GLN A 230 -23.64 -1.14 -3.69
C GLN A 230 -23.76 -0.41 -5.03
N TYR A 231 -22.79 -0.59 -5.94
CA TYR A 231 -22.84 0.01 -7.26
C TYR A 231 -23.80 -0.76 -8.18
N ASP A 232 -24.76 -0.05 -8.78
CA ASP A 232 -25.81 -0.64 -9.64
C ASP A 232 -25.29 -1.30 -10.93
N PHE A 233 -24.05 -0.98 -11.32
CA PHE A 233 -23.36 -1.56 -12.46
C PHE A 233 -22.44 -2.73 -12.10
N ILE A 234 -22.36 -3.14 -10.83
CA ILE A 234 -21.63 -4.33 -10.41
C ILE A 234 -22.60 -5.52 -10.43
N ASP A 235 -22.24 -6.57 -11.18
CA ASP A 235 -22.89 -7.87 -11.10
C ASP A 235 -22.36 -8.62 -9.87
N THR A 236 -23.13 -8.61 -8.79
CA THR A 236 -22.74 -9.18 -7.49
C THR A 236 -22.58 -10.70 -7.53
N ASP A 237 -23.21 -11.39 -8.49
CA ASP A 237 -23.03 -12.84 -8.68
C ASP A 237 -21.70 -13.16 -9.40
N ASN A 238 -21.01 -12.15 -9.93
CA ASN A 238 -19.79 -12.28 -10.73
C ASN A 238 -18.65 -11.37 -10.26
N ILE A 239 -18.37 -11.43 -8.96
CA ILE A 239 -17.20 -10.77 -8.35
C ILE A 239 -16.00 -11.73 -8.29
N PHE A 240 -14.84 -11.25 -8.69
CA PHE A 240 -13.56 -11.95 -8.54
C PHE A 240 -12.59 -11.10 -7.72
N VAL A 241 -11.95 -11.68 -6.71
CA VAL A 241 -10.90 -11.01 -5.94
C VAL A 241 -9.56 -11.29 -6.60
N TRP A 242 -8.83 -10.25 -6.97
CA TRP A 242 -7.50 -10.35 -7.56
C TRP A 242 -6.44 -9.82 -6.58
N GLY A 243 -5.45 -10.62 -6.24
CA GLY A 243 -4.39 -10.26 -5.30
C GLY A 243 -2.98 -10.51 -5.84
N HIS A 244 -2.07 -9.54 -5.66
CA HIS A 244 -0.66 -9.71 -5.98
C HIS A 244 0.25 -9.54 -4.77
N SER A 245 1.24 -10.42 -4.64
CA SER A 245 2.19 -10.39 -3.52
C SER A 245 1.38 -10.42 -2.21
N MET A 246 1.57 -9.45 -1.32
CA MET A 246 0.75 -9.30 -0.12
C MET A 246 -0.76 -9.22 -0.39
N GLY A 247 -1.17 -8.65 -1.53
CA GLY A 247 -2.57 -8.64 -1.93
C GLY A 247 -3.14 -10.05 -2.14
N GLY A 248 -2.31 -11.00 -2.57
CA GLY A 248 -2.69 -12.40 -2.69
C GLY A 248 -2.64 -13.18 -1.37
N VAL A 249 -2.08 -12.59 -0.30
CA VAL A 249 -2.23 -13.07 1.09
C VAL A 249 -3.55 -12.56 1.68
N TYR A 250 -3.92 -11.30 1.41
CA TYR A 250 -5.22 -10.75 1.79
C TYR A 250 -6.39 -11.42 1.05
N ALA A 251 -6.23 -11.71 -0.24
CA ALA A 251 -7.28 -12.24 -1.11
C ALA A 251 -8.01 -13.47 -0.53
N PRO A 252 -7.34 -14.56 -0.10
CA PRO A 252 -8.04 -15.70 0.48
C PRO A 252 -8.74 -15.37 1.81
N ILE A 253 -8.17 -14.50 2.64
CA ILE A 253 -8.76 -14.10 3.93
C ILE A 253 -10.04 -13.27 3.72
N VAL A 254 -10.05 -12.41 2.70
CA VAL A 254 -11.26 -11.68 2.27
C VAL A 254 -12.27 -12.65 1.66
N ALA A 255 -11.83 -13.55 0.78
CA ALA A 255 -12.69 -14.47 0.05
C ALA A 255 -13.37 -15.50 0.95
N ALA A 256 -12.69 -16.03 1.97
CA ALA A 256 -13.27 -16.97 2.93
C ALA A 256 -14.49 -16.40 3.66
N GLN A 257 -14.56 -15.07 3.85
CA GLN A 257 -15.70 -14.40 4.46
C GLN A 257 -16.76 -13.98 3.45
N THR A 258 -16.33 -13.53 2.27
CA THR A 258 -17.19 -12.85 1.29
C THR A 258 -17.73 -13.75 0.19
N GLN A 259 -17.16 -14.96 0.04
CA GLN A 259 -17.53 -15.97 -0.95
C GLN A 259 -17.71 -15.40 -2.37
N PRO A 260 -16.68 -14.74 -2.94
CA PRO A 260 -16.72 -14.27 -4.31
C PRO A 260 -16.82 -15.45 -5.28
N LYS A 261 -17.25 -15.20 -6.52
CA LYS A 261 -17.30 -16.21 -7.58
C LYS A 261 -15.93 -16.83 -7.86
N GLY A 262 -14.86 -16.07 -7.66
CA GLY A 262 -13.52 -16.63 -7.66
C GLY A 262 -12.44 -15.72 -7.12
N VAL A 263 -11.26 -16.31 -6.96
CA VAL A 263 -10.05 -15.68 -6.46
C VAL A 263 -8.93 -15.90 -7.46
N VAL A 264 -8.21 -14.84 -7.79
CA VAL A 264 -7.05 -14.86 -8.67
C VAL A 264 -5.85 -14.32 -7.90
N VAL A 265 -4.75 -15.08 -7.87
CA VAL A 265 -3.57 -14.70 -7.11
C VAL A 265 -2.28 -14.85 -7.90
N TYR A 266 -1.30 -14.01 -7.59
CA TYR A 266 0.05 -14.09 -8.15
C TYR A 266 1.11 -13.69 -7.12
N GLY A 267 2.18 -14.48 -6.98
CA GLY A 267 3.29 -14.21 -6.06
C GLY A 267 2.92 -14.40 -4.58
N ILE A 268 2.16 -15.45 -4.29
CA ILE A 268 1.62 -15.73 -2.94
C ILE A 268 2.37 -16.80 -2.18
N THR A 269 2.00 -16.92 -0.90
CA THR A 269 2.29 -18.05 -0.01
C THR A 269 0.98 -18.50 0.66
N HIS A 270 0.83 -19.81 0.90
CA HIS A 270 -0.21 -20.36 1.78
C HIS A 270 0.36 -20.77 3.15
N GLU A 271 1.69 -20.76 3.28
CA GLU A 271 2.42 -21.18 4.47
C GLU A 271 2.37 -20.10 5.55
N VAL A 272 2.64 -20.51 6.79
CA VAL A 272 2.79 -19.55 7.90
C VAL A 272 3.92 -18.58 7.56
N TRP A 273 3.72 -17.28 7.84
CA TRP A 273 4.63 -16.22 7.40
C TRP A 273 6.10 -16.45 7.79
N VAL A 274 6.36 -16.97 9.00
CA VAL A 274 7.71 -17.35 9.44
C VAL A 274 8.36 -18.41 8.54
N GLU A 275 7.61 -19.41 8.08
CA GLU A 275 8.12 -20.48 7.21
C GLU A 275 8.45 -19.93 5.82
N TYR A 276 7.57 -19.09 5.30
CA TYR A 276 7.78 -18.38 4.05
C TYR A 276 9.06 -17.54 4.09
N LEU A 277 9.27 -16.72 5.13
CA LEU A 277 10.47 -15.89 5.26
C LEU A 277 11.76 -16.71 5.31
N LEU A 278 11.75 -17.83 6.05
CA LEU A 278 12.91 -18.73 6.13
C LEU A 278 13.24 -19.36 4.78
N LYS A 279 12.22 -19.76 4.02
CA LYS A 279 12.39 -20.28 2.65
C LYS A 279 12.88 -19.19 1.72
N MET A 280 12.25 -18.02 1.74
CA MET A 280 12.62 -16.89 0.90
C MET A 280 14.11 -16.57 1.04
N VAL A 281 14.61 -16.41 2.27
CA VAL A 281 16.04 -16.14 2.51
C VAL A 281 16.93 -17.29 2.02
N ARG A 282 16.52 -18.55 2.22
CA ARG A 282 17.28 -19.72 1.77
C ARG A 282 17.40 -19.80 0.24
N TYR A 283 16.33 -19.44 -0.48
CA TYR A 283 16.27 -19.52 -1.94
C TYR A 283 16.82 -18.27 -2.64
N GLN A 284 16.48 -17.07 -2.15
CA GLN A 284 16.86 -15.83 -2.81
C GLN A 284 18.32 -15.44 -2.56
N ASN A 285 18.88 -15.71 -1.37
CA ASN A 285 20.26 -15.31 -1.07
C ASN A 285 21.28 -15.85 -2.10
N PRO A 286 21.27 -17.15 -2.47
CA PRO A 286 22.14 -17.64 -3.54
C PRO A 286 21.92 -16.97 -4.90
N LEU A 287 20.68 -16.63 -5.26
CA LEU A 287 20.36 -15.92 -6.50
C LEU A 287 20.91 -14.49 -6.50
N LEU A 288 21.00 -13.88 -5.33
CA LEU A 288 21.60 -12.55 -5.08
C LEU A 288 23.13 -12.61 -4.91
N GLY A 289 23.75 -13.79 -5.07
CA GLY A 289 25.21 -13.97 -5.02
C GLY A 289 25.80 -14.28 -3.65
N HIS A 290 24.97 -14.51 -2.63
CA HIS A 290 25.45 -14.95 -1.31
C HIS A 290 25.89 -16.42 -1.33
N GLY A 291 26.92 -16.75 -0.55
CA GLY A 291 27.44 -18.12 -0.48
C GLY A 291 26.54 -19.04 0.36
N TYR A 292 26.31 -20.28 -0.09
CA TYR A 292 25.46 -21.25 0.62
C TYR A 292 25.80 -21.46 2.11
N ALA A 293 27.08 -21.43 2.47
CA ALA A 293 27.51 -21.57 3.87
C ALA A 293 27.19 -20.32 4.72
N GLU A 294 27.18 -19.13 4.11
CA GLU A 294 26.69 -17.91 4.75
C GLU A 294 25.17 -17.97 4.89
N THR A 295 24.46 -18.34 3.82
CA THR A 295 23.01 -18.53 3.84
C THR A 295 22.56 -19.49 4.93
N ASP A 296 23.24 -20.63 5.14
CA ASP A 296 22.87 -21.56 6.21
C ASP A 296 23.05 -20.96 7.61
N ARG A 297 24.08 -20.14 7.83
CA ARG A 297 24.26 -19.42 9.09
C ARG A 297 23.16 -18.38 9.29
N ASP A 298 22.90 -17.56 8.27
CA ASP A 298 21.89 -16.52 8.33
C ASP A 298 20.49 -17.12 8.60
N VAL A 299 20.12 -18.23 7.95
CA VAL A 299 18.83 -18.91 8.20
C VAL A 299 18.72 -19.45 9.64
N ARG A 300 19.80 -19.96 10.24
CA ARG A 300 19.78 -20.43 11.64
C ARG A 300 19.57 -19.29 12.62
N THR A 301 20.23 -18.16 12.39
CA THR A 301 20.04 -16.96 13.20
C THR A 301 18.63 -16.38 13.00
N LEU A 302 18.15 -16.35 11.75
CA LEU A 302 16.82 -15.89 11.41
C LEU A 302 15.72 -16.71 12.09
N TYR A 303 15.89 -18.03 12.21
CA TYR A 303 14.94 -18.87 12.94
C TYR A 303 14.76 -18.42 14.40
N ALA A 304 15.86 -18.18 15.11
CA ALA A 304 15.81 -17.72 16.50
C ALA A 304 15.21 -16.31 16.62
N LEU A 305 15.63 -15.40 15.74
CA LEU A 305 15.11 -14.04 15.66
C LEU A 305 13.59 -14.02 15.46
N LEU A 306 13.10 -14.71 14.42
CA LEU A 306 11.67 -14.72 14.09
C LEU A 306 10.84 -15.42 15.18
N TYR A 307 11.38 -16.45 15.83
CA TYR A 307 10.71 -17.08 16.96
C TYR A 307 10.52 -16.10 18.13
N GLU A 308 11.60 -15.41 18.53
CA GLU A 308 11.53 -14.43 19.61
C GLU A 308 10.64 -13.24 19.26
N HIS A 309 10.65 -12.81 18.00
CA HIS A 309 9.83 -11.69 17.54
C HIS A 309 8.34 -12.05 17.46
N TYR A 310 8.01 -13.07 16.66
CA TYR A 310 6.62 -13.37 16.31
C TYR A 310 5.88 -14.19 17.35
N TYR A 311 6.58 -15.03 18.14
CA TYR A 311 5.94 -15.91 19.12
C TYR A 311 6.18 -15.51 20.57
N LEU A 312 7.34 -14.92 20.90
CA LEU A 312 7.59 -14.41 22.25
C LEU A 312 7.28 -12.92 22.39
N GLY A 313 6.97 -12.22 21.31
CA GLY A 313 6.52 -10.83 21.32
C GLY A 313 7.60 -9.81 21.66
N LYS A 314 8.88 -10.15 21.48
CA LYS A 314 9.97 -9.17 21.65
C LYS A 314 9.92 -8.14 20.54
N SER A 315 10.10 -6.87 20.86
CA SER A 315 10.19 -5.80 19.86
C SER A 315 11.50 -5.89 19.05
N SER A 316 11.49 -5.36 17.84
CA SER A 316 12.66 -5.27 16.96
C SER A 316 13.81 -4.52 17.64
N LYS A 317 13.49 -3.48 18.42
CA LYS A 317 14.46 -2.71 19.23
C LYS A 317 15.14 -3.54 20.33
N GLU A 318 14.39 -4.42 20.99
CA GLU A 318 14.94 -5.37 21.95
C GLU A 318 15.82 -6.42 21.27
N LEU A 319 15.38 -6.94 20.12
CA LEU A 319 16.13 -7.91 19.33
C LEU A 319 17.42 -7.33 18.77
N TYR A 320 17.42 -6.04 18.42
CA TYR A 320 18.60 -5.32 17.95
C TYR A 320 19.73 -5.22 18.99
N GLN A 321 19.46 -5.51 20.27
CA GLN A 321 20.52 -5.60 21.29
C GLN A 321 21.38 -6.86 21.14
N ASN A 322 20.94 -7.86 20.37
CA ASN A 322 21.72 -9.05 20.05
C ASN A 322 22.60 -8.79 18.80
N PRO A 323 23.94 -8.82 18.92
CA PRO A 323 24.85 -8.58 17.79
C PRO A 323 24.64 -9.54 16.60
N ASP A 324 24.20 -10.77 16.86
CA ASP A 324 23.93 -11.73 15.79
C ASP A 324 22.69 -11.33 14.97
N TYR A 325 21.71 -10.66 15.60
CA TYR A 325 20.48 -10.22 14.96
C TYR A 325 20.64 -8.90 14.20
N GLN A 326 21.54 -8.01 14.65
CA GLN A 326 21.78 -6.70 14.02
C GLN A 326 22.01 -6.82 12.52
N LYS A 327 22.91 -7.73 12.09
CA LYS A 327 23.23 -7.94 10.66
C LYS A 327 21.97 -8.26 9.83
N ILE A 328 21.10 -9.12 10.35
CA ILE A 328 19.88 -9.54 9.64
C ILE A 328 18.83 -8.43 9.66
N LEU A 329 18.65 -7.77 10.81
CA LEU A 329 17.71 -6.66 10.95
C LEU A 329 18.06 -5.49 10.00
N ASP A 330 19.35 -5.15 9.90
CA ASP A 330 19.82 -4.09 9.01
C ASP A 330 19.75 -4.50 7.53
N ARG A 331 20.26 -5.68 7.18
CA ARG A 331 20.42 -6.10 5.77
C ARG A 331 19.10 -6.58 5.14
N ASP A 332 18.39 -7.46 5.82
CA ASP A 332 17.27 -8.21 5.24
C ASP A 332 15.92 -7.61 5.61
N PHE A 333 15.84 -6.97 6.78
CA PHE A 333 14.60 -6.42 7.31
C PHE A 333 14.55 -4.89 7.28
N ALA A 334 15.60 -4.20 6.82
CA ALA A 334 15.63 -2.74 6.74
C ALA A 334 15.10 -2.06 8.03
N PHE A 335 15.53 -2.56 9.20
CA PHE A 335 15.07 -2.06 10.49
C PHE A 335 15.35 -0.57 10.62
N ASP A 336 14.34 0.21 11.02
CA ASP A 336 14.43 1.66 11.11
C ASP A 336 15.10 2.18 12.40
N GLY A 337 15.43 1.28 13.32
CA GLY A 337 15.99 1.60 14.64
C GLY A 337 14.95 1.73 15.76
N GLU A 338 13.66 1.69 15.44
CA GLU A 338 12.57 1.87 16.39
C GLU A 338 11.59 0.69 16.36
N ASN A 339 10.68 0.65 15.40
CA ASN A 339 9.55 -0.29 15.38
C ASN A 339 9.15 -0.75 13.97
N GLN A 340 9.88 -0.37 12.92
CA GLN A 340 9.56 -0.80 11.56
C GLN A 340 10.60 -1.75 11.01
N ILE A 341 10.11 -2.83 10.43
CA ILE A 341 10.88 -3.77 9.62
C ILE A 341 10.14 -3.95 8.29
N LEU A 342 10.88 -4.15 7.20
CA LEU A 342 10.37 -4.29 5.84
C LEU A 342 9.42 -3.13 5.47
N PHE A 343 9.76 -1.92 5.92
CA PHE A 343 9.00 -0.69 5.71
C PHE A 343 7.56 -0.74 6.23
N ARG A 344 7.29 -1.52 7.28
CA ARG A 344 6.00 -1.59 7.99
C ARG A 344 6.24 -1.73 9.49
N HIS A 345 5.29 -1.27 10.29
CA HIS A 345 5.30 -1.51 11.73
C HIS A 345 5.44 -3.01 12.01
N GLU A 346 6.26 -3.38 12.99
CA GLU A 346 6.55 -4.78 13.32
C GLU A 346 5.28 -5.61 13.64
N ASP A 347 4.27 -4.99 14.24
CA ASP A 347 2.95 -5.58 14.51
C ASP A 347 2.28 -6.10 13.23
N PHE A 348 2.49 -5.45 12.08
CA PHE A 348 1.97 -5.93 10.80
C PHE A 348 2.39 -7.37 10.53
N TRP A 349 3.67 -7.67 10.75
CA TRP A 349 4.23 -8.98 10.46
C TRP A 349 3.87 -10.02 11.52
N ARG A 350 3.72 -9.60 12.79
CA ARG A 350 3.23 -10.46 13.86
C ARG A 350 1.77 -10.86 13.66
N GLU A 351 0.92 -9.88 13.33
CA GLU A 351 -0.49 -10.11 13.01
C GLU A 351 -0.61 -11.03 11.80
N LEU A 352 0.11 -10.75 10.71
CA LEU A 352 0.15 -11.63 9.53
C LEU A 352 0.57 -13.07 9.91
N ASN A 353 1.62 -13.23 10.72
CA ASN A 353 2.07 -14.56 11.15
C ASN A 353 1.02 -15.31 11.98
N ALA A 354 0.10 -14.61 12.64
CA ALA A 354 -0.98 -15.21 13.42
C ALA A 354 -2.16 -15.69 12.54
N HIS A 355 -2.26 -15.26 11.27
CA HIS A 355 -3.32 -15.72 10.36
C HIS A 355 -3.03 -17.13 9.82
N ASN A 356 -4.03 -17.99 9.88
CA ASN A 356 -3.98 -19.31 9.27
C ASN A 356 -4.41 -19.21 7.79
N LEU A 357 -3.45 -19.01 6.90
CA LEU A 357 -3.71 -18.85 5.47
C LEU A 357 -4.29 -20.13 4.84
N SER A 358 -3.87 -21.32 5.29
CA SER A 358 -4.40 -22.58 4.78
C SER A 358 -5.87 -22.76 5.13
N GLU A 359 -6.31 -22.31 6.31
CA GLU A 359 -7.73 -22.30 6.69
C GLU A 359 -8.52 -21.29 5.86
N ALA A 360 -7.96 -20.11 5.60
CA ALA A 360 -8.57 -19.14 4.70
C ALA A 360 -8.77 -19.72 3.29
N TRP A 361 -7.77 -20.40 2.73
CA TRP A 361 -7.88 -21.08 1.44
C TRP A 361 -8.94 -22.19 1.46
N ALA A 362 -8.94 -23.03 2.50
CA ALA A 362 -9.91 -24.12 2.65
C ALA A 362 -11.36 -23.64 2.78
N GLY A 363 -11.56 -22.39 3.24
CA GLY A 363 -12.88 -21.77 3.40
C GLY A 363 -13.48 -21.19 2.11
N ILE A 364 -12.79 -21.23 0.97
CA ILE A 364 -13.26 -20.63 -0.29
C ILE A 364 -14.11 -21.63 -1.07
N GLU A 365 -15.35 -21.27 -1.37
CA GLU A 365 -16.26 -22.09 -2.20
C GLU A 365 -16.17 -21.76 -3.70
N GLY A 366 -15.60 -20.60 -4.05
CA GLY A 366 -15.46 -20.09 -5.42
C GLY A 366 -14.31 -20.72 -6.22
N HIS A 367 -14.19 -20.32 -7.49
CA HIS A 367 -13.09 -20.76 -8.35
C HIS A 367 -11.75 -20.14 -7.95
N VAL A 368 -10.66 -20.89 -8.02
CA VAL A 368 -9.31 -20.38 -7.77
C VAL A 368 -8.47 -20.44 -9.04
N LEU A 369 -7.81 -19.33 -9.36
CA LEU A 369 -6.74 -19.25 -10.36
C LEU A 369 -5.47 -18.75 -9.69
N SER A 370 -4.50 -19.64 -9.52
CA SER A 370 -3.18 -19.30 -9.00
C SER A 370 -2.18 -19.19 -10.16
N LEU A 371 -1.47 -18.07 -10.23
CA LEU A 371 -0.53 -17.75 -11.29
C LEU A 371 0.91 -17.98 -10.80
N PHE A 372 1.76 -18.54 -11.66
CA PHE A 372 3.17 -18.79 -11.37
C PHE A 372 4.05 -18.17 -12.46
N GLY A 373 5.12 -17.48 -12.06
CA GLY A 373 6.12 -16.92 -12.95
C GLY A 373 7.44 -17.64 -12.77
N GLU A 374 7.88 -18.43 -13.75
CA GLU A 374 9.11 -19.24 -13.68
C GLU A 374 10.40 -18.42 -13.50
N ALA A 375 10.35 -17.13 -13.85
CA ALA A 375 11.46 -16.19 -13.72
C ALA A 375 11.28 -15.19 -12.57
N ASP A 376 10.23 -15.35 -11.76
CA ASP A 376 9.94 -14.48 -10.63
C ASP A 376 10.59 -15.05 -9.36
N MET A 377 11.60 -14.34 -8.85
CA MET A 377 12.34 -14.76 -7.64
C MET A 377 11.49 -14.71 -6.35
N GLU A 378 10.38 -13.97 -6.37
CA GLU A 378 9.43 -13.94 -5.24
C GLU A 378 8.48 -15.15 -5.28
N ALA A 379 8.34 -15.80 -6.43
CA ALA A 379 7.65 -17.08 -6.59
C ALA A 379 8.62 -18.25 -6.34
N VAL A 380 8.94 -18.47 -5.06
CA VAL A 380 10.01 -19.36 -4.57
C VAL A 380 10.12 -20.70 -5.31
N ASN A 381 8.99 -21.38 -5.58
CA ASN A 381 8.94 -22.55 -6.45
C ASN A 381 7.53 -22.74 -7.07
N ASP A 382 7.42 -23.71 -7.98
CA ASP A 382 6.17 -24.02 -8.68
C ASP A 382 5.13 -24.75 -7.81
N GLU A 383 5.53 -25.32 -6.67
CA GLU A 383 4.66 -25.96 -5.69
C GLU A 383 3.92 -24.92 -4.84
N SER A 384 4.58 -23.82 -4.45
CA SER A 384 3.98 -22.75 -3.63
C SER A 384 2.74 -22.09 -4.26
N GLN A 385 2.56 -22.19 -5.58
CA GLN A 385 1.36 -21.70 -6.28
C GLN A 385 0.31 -22.80 -6.54
N LYS A 386 0.65 -24.08 -6.33
CA LYS A 386 -0.20 -25.25 -6.62
C LYS A 386 -0.82 -25.89 -5.37
N GLU A 387 -0.20 -25.67 -4.22
CA GLU A 387 -0.74 -26.00 -2.89
C GLU A 387 -1.91 -25.10 -2.51
#